data_AF-A0A2T0TJ43-F1
#
_entry.id   AF-A0A2T0TJ43-F1
#
_cell.length_a   1.000
_cell.length_b   1.000
_cell.length_c   1.000
_cell.angle_alpha   90.00
_cell.angle_beta   90.00
_cell.angle_gamma   90.00
#
_symmetry.space_group_name_H-M   'P 1'
#
loop_
_entity.id
_entity.type
_entity.pdbx_description
1 polymer ?
#
loop_
_entity_poly.entity_id
_entity_poly.type
_entity_poly.pdbx_seq_one_letter_code
_entity_poly.pdbx_strand_id
1 'polypeptide(L)'
;MTIDPLGGNVAATAGIVVLLLLVLFALAGSPLGRLVGIHPDAPFLINPTGVRATSLVVAYPAALVAVWGLTHGLVAPLVETTALPVQAGFAAAGGVLVLTGARFARYTTFLLGGRTAVEGQLSPDEVVAADPVGDDVDLAHALQAARSGQWQQPAALLGATADDDVRYERTWVLAQESVHDGQWVEEWYAARPADPLVHTVRAELALQRAWAARGAAYADQTGEQQARAFLTGLDQAERLARRAAELAPADPTPWATLVQMARGQEVPQEEFERRVQELVERAPHHVQGSLAVLQTLCAKWMGSTELMFDVARELAAEAPGGSAVCLLPVVAHVEHHLHLETGRGGPAAAARHMTSGATRTELRACVARWLAGPDGAPQPGARASAHNVVAYAFWLADDADGARPHLAAIGRALSEFPWAYSGEPGEVLGVARRWAGLPVVAPAGRPAEPEPFSAA
;
A
#
# COMPACT_ATOMS: atom_id res chain seq x y z
N MET A 1 5.38 23.17 -59.18
CA MET A 1 5.28 23.01 -57.72
C MET A 1 6.68 22.85 -57.17
N THR A 2 7.32 23.95 -56.81
CA THR A 2 8.55 23.96 -56.02
C THR A 2 8.14 23.62 -54.58
N ILE A 3 8.42 22.38 -54.16
CA ILE A 3 8.24 21.97 -52.77
C ILE A 3 9.14 22.88 -51.93
N ASP A 4 8.52 23.61 -51.00
CA ASP A 4 9.22 24.45 -50.03
C ASP A 4 10.30 23.60 -49.32
N PRO A 5 11.59 23.98 -49.44
CA PRO A 5 12.69 23.20 -48.87
C PRO A 5 12.63 23.10 -47.34
N LEU A 6 11.81 23.91 -46.66
CA LEU A 6 11.58 23.79 -45.21
C LEU A 6 10.64 22.64 -44.85
N GLY A 7 9.51 22.48 -45.55
CA GLY A 7 8.54 21.42 -45.26
C GLY A 7 9.07 20.01 -45.53
N GLY A 8 9.83 19.86 -46.63
CA GLY A 8 10.50 18.61 -46.98
C GLY A 8 11.58 18.22 -45.97
N ASN A 9 12.34 19.20 -45.45
CA ASN A 9 13.34 18.95 -44.42
C ASN A 9 12.73 18.58 -43.07
N VAL A 10 11.59 19.18 -42.68
CA VAL A 10 10.91 18.84 -41.43
C VAL A 10 10.31 17.43 -41.48
N ALA A 11 9.67 17.05 -42.60
CA ALA A 11 9.15 15.70 -42.80
C ALA A 11 10.29 14.66 -42.88
N ALA A 12 11.40 14.98 -43.55
CA ALA A 12 12.60 14.14 -43.57
C ALA A 12 13.22 14.00 -42.17
N THR A 13 13.28 15.08 -41.40
CA THR A 13 13.82 15.06 -40.02
C THR A 13 12.92 14.25 -39.09
N ALA A 14 11.60 14.40 -39.19
CA ALA A 14 10.64 13.58 -38.45
C ALA A 14 10.75 12.10 -38.85
N GLY A 15 10.91 11.81 -40.16
CA GLY A 15 11.16 10.46 -40.66
C GLY A 15 12.46 9.85 -40.13
N ILE A 16 13.53 10.63 -40.06
CA ILE A 16 14.82 10.21 -39.47
C ILE A 16 14.66 9.94 -37.98
N VAL A 17 13.93 10.78 -37.23
CA VAL A 17 13.67 10.56 -35.80
C VAL A 17 12.85 9.30 -35.57
N VAL A 18 11.79 9.07 -36.36
CA VAL A 18 10.98 7.84 -36.29
C VAL A 18 11.83 6.60 -36.64
N LEU A 19 12.67 6.69 -37.67
CA LEU A 19 13.57 5.60 -38.06
C LEU A 19 14.58 5.30 -36.94
N LEU A 20 15.14 6.34 -36.32
CA LEU A 20 16.10 6.22 -35.22
C LEU A 20 15.44 5.62 -33.97
N LEU A 21 14.18 5.96 -33.69
CA LEU A 21 13.37 5.34 -32.64
C LEU A 21 13.05 3.87 -32.93
N LEU A 22 12.74 3.51 -34.19
CA LEU A 22 12.52 2.12 -34.60
C LEU A 22 13.80 1.28 -34.51
N VAL A 23 14.95 1.87 -34.86
CA VAL A 23 16.26 1.23 -34.72
C VAL A 23 16.62 1.03 -33.25
N LEU A 24 16.40 2.04 -32.40
CA LEU A 24 16.60 1.91 -30.95
C LEU A 24 15.65 0.87 -30.34
N PHE A 25 14.40 0.80 -30.80
CA PHE A 25 13.43 -0.23 -30.40
C PHE A 25 13.89 -1.64 -30.80
N ALA A 26 14.33 -1.82 -32.05
CA ALA A 26 14.85 -3.09 -32.54
C ALA A 26 16.15 -3.50 -31.82
N LEU A 27 17.03 -2.54 -31.52
CA LEU A 27 18.27 -2.78 -30.79
C LEU A 27 17.99 -3.16 -29.33
N ALA A 28 17.05 -2.48 -28.67
CA ALA A 28 16.61 -2.75 -27.31
C ALA A 28 15.97 -4.14 -27.14
N GLY A 29 15.29 -4.63 -28.17
CA GLY A 29 14.75 -5.99 -28.22
C GLY A 29 15.76 -7.08 -28.62
N SER A 30 17.00 -6.72 -28.98
CA SER A 30 18.00 -7.65 -29.52
C SER A 30 19.03 -8.10 -28.47
N PRO A 31 19.69 -9.26 -28.64
CA PRO A 31 20.79 -9.70 -27.77
C PRO A 31 21.96 -8.72 -27.70
N LEU A 32 22.16 -7.92 -28.77
CA LEU A 32 23.19 -6.89 -28.87
C LEU A 32 22.91 -5.67 -27.98
N GLY A 33 21.63 -5.38 -27.68
CA GLY A 33 21.25 -4.32 -26.74
C GLY A 33 21.81 -4.54 -25.32
N ARG A 34 21.96 -5.81 -24.92
CA ARG A 34 22.52 -6.18 -23.60
C ARG A 34 23.99 -5.81 -23.44
N LEU A 35 24.76 -5.79 -24.54
CA LEU A 35 26.20 -5.45 -24.52
C LEU A 35 26.45 -3.95 -24.31
N VAL A 36 25.48 -3.10 -24.62
CA VAL A 36 25.52 -1.63 -24.41
C VAL A 36 24.65 -1.18 -23.24
N GLY A 37 24.24 -2.11 -22.37
CA GLY A 37 23.53 -1.81 -21.13
C GLY A 37 22.00 -1.68 -21.23
N ILE A 38 21.40 -2.08 -22.37
CA ILE A 38 19.95 -2.09 -22.55
C ILE A 38 19.42 -3.47 -22.15
N HIS A 39 18.70 -3.53 -21.02
CA HIS A 39 18.08 -4.75 -20.52
C HIS A 39 16.62 -4.87 -21.00
N PRO A 40 16.15 -6.06 -21.40
CA PRO A 40 14.74 -6.30 -21.75
C PRO A 40 13.77 -6.10 -20.57
N ASP A 41 14.27 -5.96 -19.35
CA ASP A 41 13.52 -5.66 -18.13
C ASP A 41 13.27 -4.15 -17.92
N ALA A 42 13.53 -3.32 -18.93
CA ALA A 42 13.18 -1.90 -18.96
C ALA A 42 11.87 -1.69 -19.75
N PRO A 43 10.70 -1.61 -19.09
CA PRO A 43 9.43 -1.45 -19.80
C PRO A 43 9.18 0.02 -20.15
N PHE A 44 8.98 0.33 -21.44
CA PHE A 44 8.19 1.50 -21.84
C PHE A 44 7.33 1.18 -23.06
N LEU A 45 6.00 1.19 -22.82
CA LEU A 45 4.98 1.95 -23.56
C LEU A 45 3.57 1.58 -23.07
N ILE A 46 3.41 0.48 -22.31
CA ILE A 46 2.10 -0.01 -21.84
C ILE A 46 2.19 -0.65 -20.42
N ASN A 47 2.89 -0.01 -19.48
CA ASN A 47 2.83 -0.42 -18.06
C ASN A 47 2.48 0.80 -17.18
N PRO A 48 1.30 0.82 -16.54
CA PRO A 48 0.87 1.93 -15.70
C PRO A 48 1.46 1.96 -14.27
N THR A 49 2.33 1.03 -13.85
CA THR A 49 2.62 0.82 -12.41
C THR A 49 4.10 0.74 -11.97
N GLY A 50 5.09 1.18 -12.74
CA GLY A 50 6.51 1.00 -12.33
C GLY A 50 7.43 2.20 -12.60
N VAL A 51 7.88 2.88 -11.55
CA VAL A 51 8.94 3.90 -11.65
C VAL A 51 10.30 3.22 -11.73
N ARG A 52 10.95 3.26 -12.91
CA ARG A 52 12.41 3.38 -13.03
C ARG A 52 12.74 4.49 -14.03
N ALA A 53 13.50 5.47 -13.54
CA ALA A 53 13.36 6.88 -13.89
C ALA A 53 14.33 7.43 -14.96
N THR A 54 15.07 6.61 -15.69
CA THR A 54 16.10 7.13 -16.62
C THR A 54 15.56 7.43 -18.02
N SER A 55 14.46 6.79 -18.44
CA SER A 55 13.92 6.89 -19.81
C SER A 55 12.96 8.07 -20.04
N LEU A 56 12.40 8.67 -18.99
CA LEU A 56 11.38 9.73 -19.09
C LEU A 56 11.97 11.06 -19.63
N VAL A 57 13.22 11.36 -19.32
CA VAL A 57 13.89 12.63 -19.70
C VAL A 57 14.09 12.72 -21.22
N VAL A 58 14.23 11.58 -21.92
CA VAL A 58 14.44 11.52 -23.37
C VAL A 58 13.13 11.26 -24.11
N ALA A 59 12.25 10.41 -23.58
CA ALA A 59 10.99 10.04 -24.22
C ALA A 59 9.96 11.19 -24.22
N TYR A 60 9.96 12.04 -23.19
CA TYR A 60 8.97 13.11 -23.05
C TYR A 60 9.17 14.27 -24.04
N PRO A 61 10.39 14.80 -24.25
CA PRO A 61 10.65 15.72 -25.36
C PRO A 61 10.36 15.10 -26.74
N ALA A 62 10.67 13.81 -26.93
CA ALA A 62 10.38 13.11 -28.17
C ALA A 62 8.86 13.00 -28.45
N ALA A 63 8.05 12.76 -27.42
CA ALA A 63 6.59 12.75 -27.53
C ALA A 63 6.02 14.13 -27.89
N LEU A 64 6.55 15.21 -27.31
CA LEU A 64 6.16 16.58 -27.65
C LEU A 64 6.48 16.92 -29.12
N VAL A 65 7.66 16.50 -29.60
CA VAL A 65 8.06 16.66 -31.01
C VAL A 65 7.19 15.82 -31.95
N ALA A 66 6.83 14.60 -31.56
CA ALA A 66 5.95 13.74 -32.34
C ALA A 66 4.53 14.32 -32.46
N VAL A 67 3.95 14.79 -31.35
CA VAL A 67 2.64 15.44 -31.35
C VAL A 67 2.66 16.72 -32.20
N TRP A 68 3.69 17.55 -32.04
CA TRP A 68 3.86 18.74 -32.87
C TRP A 68 3.93 18.39 -34.37
N GLY A 69 4.75 17.41 -34.73
CA GLY A 69 4.94 16.99 -36.12
C GLY A 69 3.68 16.39 -36.75
N LEU A 70 2.93 15.58 -35.99
CA LEU A 70 1.66 15.00 -36.44
C LEU A 70 0.59 16.08 -36.66
N THR A 71 0.43 17.00 -35.72
CA THR A 71 -0.53 18.10 -35.85
C THR A 71 -0.17 19.02 -37.01
N HIS A 72 1.12 19.35 -37.17
CA HIS A 72 1.59 20.13 -38.31
C HIS A 72 1.29 19.42 -39.64
N GLY A 73 1.60 18.12 -39.75
CA GLY A 73 1.34 17.32 -40.96
C GLY A 73 -0.15 17.18 -41.32
N LEU A 74 -1.05 17.21 -40.34
CA LEU A 74 -2.49 17.17 -40.56
C LEU A 74 -3.07 18.53 -41.02
N VAL A 75 -2.53 19.64 -40.52
CA VAL A 75 -3.05 20.98 -40.80
C VAL A 75 -2.41 21.62 -42.05
N ALA A 76 -1.14 21.33 -42.33
CA ALA A 76 -0.41 21.90 -43.48
C ALA A 76 -1.05 21.67 -44.86
N PRO A 77 -1.70 20.52 -45.16
CA PRO A 77 -2.36 20.32 -46.45
C PRO A 77 -3.67 21.11 -46.61
N LEU A 78 -4.22 21.62 -45.50
CA LEU A 78 -5.55 22.22 -45.45
C LEU A 78 -5.54 23.75 -45.56
N VAL A 79 -4.35 24.37 -45.56
CA VAL A 79 -4.21 25.83 -45.47
C VAL A 79 -3.03 26.29 -46.34
N GLU A 80 -3.20 27.37 -47.10
CA GLU A 80 -2.14 27.91 -47.97
C GLU A 80 -1.00 28.62 -47.21
N THR A 81 -1.13 28.81 -45.90
CA THR A 81 -0.16 29.53 -45.06
C THR A 81 0.61 28.56 -44.16
N THR A 82 1.91 28.81 -43.98
CA THR A 82 2.77 28.03 -43.08
C THR A 82 2.64 28.43 -41.61
N ALA A 83 2.09 29.61 -41.32
CA ALA A 83 1.95 30.11 -39.96
C ALA A 83 0.94 29.31 -39.14
N LEU A 84 -0.20 28.94 -39.74
CA LEU A 84 -1.31 28.28 -39.02
C LEU A 84 -0.98 26.84 -38.59
N PRO A 85 -0.37 25.98 -39.44
CA PRO A 85 0.06 24.63 -39.04
C PRO A 85 1.13 24.64 -37.95
N VAL A 86 2.07 25.60 -38.01
CA VAL A 86 3.11 25.77 -36.99
C VAL A 86 2.50 26.17 -35.65
N GLN A 87 1.58 27.14 -35.65
CA GLN A 87 0.86 27.57 -34.44
C GLN A 87 0.01 26.45 -33.85
N ALA A 88 -0.70 25.67 -34.68
CA ALA A 88 -1.50 24.53 -34.24
C ALA A 88 -0.63 23.43 -33.62
N GLY A 89 0.53 23.12 -34.23
CA GLY A 89 1.49 22.17 -33.66
C GLY A 89 2.03 22.61 -32.31
N PHE A 90 2.42 23.88 -32.17
CA PHE A 90 2.89 24.43 -30.89
C PHE A 90 1.79 24.45 -29.83
N ALA A 91 0.55 24.78 -30.22
CA ALA A 91 -0.59 24.76 -29.31
C ALA A 91 -0.92 23.33 -28.83
N ALA A 92 -0.83 22.32 -29.69
CA ALA A 92 -1.05 20.92 -29.32
C ALA A 92 0.04 20.38 -28.38
N ALA A 93 1.32 20.62 -28.70
CA ALA A 93 2.44 20.26 -27.83
C ALA A 93 2.39 21.04 -26.50
N GLY A 94 2.03 22.32 -26.54
CA GLY A 94 1.80 23.15 -25.36
C GLY A 94 0.63 22.67 -24.50
N GLY A 95 -0.45 22.19 -25.12
CA GLY A 95 -1.59 21.57 -24.42
C GLY A 95 -1.19 20.29 -23.69
N VAL A 96 -0.41 19.41 -24.33
CA VAL A 96 0.19 18.23 -23.68
C VAL A 96 1.08 18.66 -22.51
N LEU A 97 1.94 19.66 -22.71
CA LEU A 97 2.81 20.21 -21.67
C LEU A 97 2.01 20.79 -20.51
N VAL A 98 0.87 21.46 -20.73
CA VAL A 98 0.04 22.01 -19.64
C VAL A 98 -0.71 20.89 -18.90
N LEU A 99 -1.28 19.92 -19.64
CA LEU A 99 -2.06 18.81 -19.06
C LEU A 99 -1.18 17.80 -18.31
N THR A 100 0.08 17.66 -18.71
CA THR A 100 1.03 16.72 -18.08
C THR A 100 2.15 17.42 -17.32
N GLY A 101 2.24 18.75 -17.41
CA GLY A 101 3.31 19.56 -16.83
C GLY A 101 3.32 19.59 -15.32
N ALA A 102 2.18 19.45 -14.65
CA ALA A 102 2.15 19.27 -13.20
C ALA A 102 2.82 17.95 -12.77
N ARG A 103 2.69 16.89 -13.57
CA ARG A 103 3.31 15.57 -13.35
C ARG A 103 4.79 15.58 -13.72
N PHE A 104 5.14 16.21 -14.85
CA PHE A 104 6.53 16.36 -15.29
C PHE A 104 7.32 17.31 -14.38
N ALA A 105 6.73 18.43 -13.93
CA ALA A 105 7.34 19.36 -12.99
C ALA A 105 7.67 18.68 -11.65
N ARG A 106 6.74 17.91 -11.07
CA ARG A 106 7.02 17.06 -9.89
C ARG A 106 8.18 16.09 -10.16
N TYR A 107 8.24 15.47 -11.34
CA TYR A 107 9.31 14.56 -11.72
C TYR A 107 10.69 15.24 -11.97
N THR A 108 10.74 16.41 -12.62
CA THR A 108 11.99 17.19 -12.78
C THR A 108 12.49 17.74 -11.45
N THR A 109 11.60 18.11 -10.53
CA THR A 109 11.96 18.47 -9.15
C THR A 109 12.53 17.26 -8.40
N PHE A 110 12.01 16.05 -8.64
CA PHE A 110 12.55 14.80 -8.10
C PHE A 110 13.95 14.48 -8.66
N LEU A 111 14.17 14.66 -9.97
CA LEU A 111 15.45 14.38 -10.63
C LEU A 111 16.56 15.41 -10.36
N LEU A 112 16.24 16.70 -10.38
CA LEU A 112 17.22 17.78 -10.20
C LEU A 112 17.42 18.13 -8.72
N GLY A 113 16.45 17.80 -7.86
CA GLY A 113 16.47 18.10 -6.43
C GLY A 113 16.70 16.90 -5.51
N GLY A 114 16.67 15.65 -6.02
CA GLY A 114 16.78 14.46 -5.18
C GLY A 114 15.89 14.55 -3.94
N ARG A 115 14.64 15.02 -4.10
CA ARG A 115 13.61 15.23 -3.08
C ARG A 115 12.43 15.96 -3.73
N THR A 116 11.35 15.24 -4.01
CA THR A 116 10.00 15.84 -3.87
C THR A 116 9.41 15.35 -2.56
N ALA A 117 10.01 15.85 -1.49
CA ALA A 117 9.35 16.05 -0.22
C ALA A 117 9.92 17.38 0.29
N VAL A 118 9.21 18.47 0.02
CA VAL A 118 8.94 19.39 1.12
C VAL A 118 7.81 18.65 1.83
N GLU A 119 8.10 17.65 2.66
CA GLU A 119 8.68 17.78 3.99
C GLU A 119 9.93 16.88 4.09
N GLY A 120 11.14 17.47 4.15
CA GLY A 120 11.72 17.90 5.42
C GLY A 120 12.34 16.70 6.14
N GLN A 121 13.61 16.77 6.55
CA GLN A 121 14.01 15.93 7.68
C GLN A 121 12.97 16.18 8.77
N LEU A 122 12.33 15.13 9.29
CA LEU A 122 11.43 15.28 10.44
C LEU A 122 12.15 16.17 11.44
N SER A 123 11.57 17.33 11.73
CA SER A 123 12.12 18.18 12.79
C SER A 123 12.18 17.30 14.05
N PRO A 124 13.20 17.44 14.93
CA PRO A 124 13.24 16.71 16.20
C PRO A 124 11.93 16.77 17.02
N ASP A 125 11.05 17.71 16.69
CA ASP A 125 9.79 17.95 17.38
C ASP A 125 8.53 17.78 16.50
N GLU A 126 8.63 17.27 15.26
CA GLU A 126 7.48 17.11 14.35
C GLU A 126 6.62 15.91 14.75
N VAL A 127 5.32 16.11 15.01
CA VAL A 127 4.34 15.03 15.26
C VAL A 127 3.94 14.38 13.94
N VAL A 128 4.14 13.07 13.81
CA VAL A 128 3.69 12.29 12.66
C VAL A 128 2.36 11.65 13.04
N ALA A 129 1.26 12.12 12.44
CA ALA A 129 -0.01 11.42 12.51
C ALA A 129 0.08 10.10 11.73
N ALA A 130 -0.75 9.12 12.10
CA ALA A 130 -0.89 7.93 11.28
C ALA A 130 -1.34 8.34 9.87
N ASP A 131 -0.58 7.89 8.87
CA ASP A 131 -0.85 8.11 7.46
C ASP A 131 -0.82 6.76 6.75
N PRO A 132 -1.98 6.08 6.65
CA PRO A 132 -2.05 4.78 6.01
C PRO A 132 -1.86 4.86 4.49
N VAL A 133 -1.86 6.06 3.89
CA VAL A 133 -1.63 6.27 2.45
C VAL A 133 -0.13 6.27 2.14
N GLY A 134 0.67 6.88 3.01
CA GLY A 134 2.12 6.98 2.83
C GLY A 134 2.49 7.54 1.45
N ASP A 135 3.32 6.81 0.71
CA ASP A 135 3.83 7.25 -0.60
C ASP A 135 2.90 6.86 -1.78
N ASP A 136 1.73 6.26 -1.54
CA ASP A 136 0.80 5.88 -2.61
C ASP A 136 -0.02 7.08 -3.13
N VAL A 137 0.58 7.78 -4.08
CA VAL A 137 0.00 9.00 -4.70
C VAL A 137 -1.32 8.71 -5.42
N ASP A 138 -1.52 7.51 -5.93
CA ASP A 138 -2.74 7.13 -6.65
C ASP A 138 -3.89 6.87 -5.68
N LEU A 139 -3.60 6.20 -4.56
CA LEU A 139 -4.53 6.05 -3.45
C LEU A 139 -4.92 7.40 -2.86
N ALA A 140 -3.96 8.31 -2.66
CA ALA A 140 -4.23 9.68 -2.20
C ALA A 140 -5.23 10.42 -3.10
N HIS A 141 -5.02 10.35 -4.43
CA HIS A 141 -5.94 10.96 -5.39
C HIS A 141 -7.32 10.27 -5.41
N ALA A 142 -7.37 8.94 -5.31
CA ALA A 142 -8.62 8.20 -5.25
C ALA A 142 -9.43 8.56 -4.00
N LEU A 143 -8.77 8.71 -2.85
CA LEU A 143 -9.39 9.18 -1.61
C LEU A 143 -9.95 10.60 -1.73
N GLN A 144 -9.18 11.52 -2.33
CA GLN A 144 -9.66 12.88 -2.57
C GLN A 144 -10.91 12.90 -3.46
N ALA A 145 -10.92 12.06 -4.50
CA ALA A 145 -12.07 11.90 -5.39
C ALA A 145 -13.27 11.28 -4.66
N ALA A 146 -13.06 10.23 -3.86
CA ALA A 146 -14.07 9.60 -3.03
C ALA A 146 -14.74 10.59 -2.06
N ARG A 147 -13.94 11.42 -1.37
CA ARG A 147 -14.41 12.53 -0.50
C ARG A 147 -15.23 13.58 -1.24
N SER A 148 -15.08 13.66 -2.56
CA SER A 148 -15.86 14.55 -3.44
C SER A 148 -17.04 13.84 -4.11
N GLY A 149 -17.38 12.61 -3.70
CA GLY A 149 -18.46 11.78 -4.28
C GLY A 149 -18.11 11.10 -5.61
N GLN A 150 -16.86 11.17 -6.07
CA GLN A 150 -16.45 10.63 -7.37
C GLN A 150 -15.93 9.20 -7.24
N TRP A 151 -16.84 8.23 -7.26
CA TRP A 151 -16.50 6.81 -7.14
C TRP A 151 -15.68 6.23 -8.30
N GLN A 152 -15.66 6.89 -9.45
CA GLN A 152 -14.98 6.38 -10.65
C GLN A 152 -13.47 6.27 -10.47
N GLN A 153 -12.85 7.15 -9.67
CA GLN A 153 -11.40 7.13 -9.45
C GLN A 153 -10.97 5.96 -8.53
N PRO A 154 -11.59 5.74 -7.36
CA PRO A 154 -11.38 4.49 -6.59
C PRO A 154 -11.64 3.23 -7.43
N ALA A 155 -12.71 3.19 -8.21
CA ALA A 155 -13.03 2.04 -9.05
C ALA A 155 -11.96 1.77 -10.11
N ALA A 156 -11.48 2.82 -10.79
CA ALA A 156 -10.40 2.71 -11.77
C ALA A 156 -9.08 2.30 -11.14
N LEU A 157 -8.76 2.84 -9.94
CA LEU A 157 -7.57 2.47 -9.18
C LEU A 157 -7.58 0.97 -8.85
N LEU A 158 -8.65 0.49 -8.22
CA LEU A 158 -8.77 -0.91 -7.82
C LEU A 158 -8.75 -1.84 -9.05
N GLY A 159 -9.47 -1.48 -10.12
CA GLY A 159 -9.49 -2.26 -11.36
C GLY A 159 -8.16 -2.29 -12.13
N ALA A 160 -7.30 -1.29 -11.95
CA ALA A 160 -5.96 -1.25 -12.54
C ALA A 160 -4.88 -1.89 -11.66
N THR A 161 -5.20 -2.26 -10.41
CA THR A 161 -4.24 -2.84 -9.46
C THR A 161 -4.16 -4.35 -9.63
N ALA A 162 -3.12 -4.80 -10.35
CA ALA A 162 -2.93 -6.21 -10.66
C ALA A 162 -2.42 -7.05 -9.47
N ASP A 163 -1.59 -6.46 -8.60
CA ASP A 163 -1.05 -7.13 -7.42
C ASP A 163 -2.13 -7.26 -6.34
N ASP A 164 -2.37 -8.49 -5.87
CA ASP A 164 -3.47 -8.81 -4.97
C ASP A 164 -3.29 -8.18 -3.58
N ASP A 165 -2.06 -8.15 -3.06
CA ASP A 165 -1.76 -7.55 -1.76
C ASP A 165 -1.92 -6.03 -1.84
N VAL A 166 -1.38 -5.38 -2.87
CA VAL A 166 -1.56 -3.93 -3.08
C VAL A 166 -3.03 -3.58 -3.28
N ARG A 167 -3.80 -4.42 -4.00
CA ARG A 167 -5.24 -4.22 -4.20
C ARG A 167 -6.00 -4.36 -2.89
N TYR A 168 -5.65 -5.33 -2.05
CA TYR A 168 -6.23 -5.47 -0.71
C TYR A 168 -5.92 -4.23 0.14
N GLU A 169 -4.67 -3.77 0.19
CA GLU A 169 -4.29 -2.59 0.97
C GLU A 169 -5.06 -1.33 0.56
N ARG A 170 -5.13 -1.06 -0.74
CA ARG A 170 -5.92 0.06 -1.27
C ARG A 170 -7.40 -0.07 -0.93
N THR A 171 -7.96 -1.28 -1.03
CA THR A 171 -9.34 -1.57 -0.63
C THR A 171 -9.56 -1.30 0.85
N TRP A 172 -8.64 -1.75 1.70
CA TRP A 172 -8.68 -1.60 3.15
C TRP A 172 -8.65 -0.12 3.55
N VAL A 173 -7.74 0.68 2.97
CA VAL A 173 -7.64 2.13 3.25
C VAL A 173 -8.86 2.88 2.72
N LEU A 174 -9.32 2.59 1.50
CA LEU A 174 -10.54 3.19 0.96
C LEU A 174 -11.76 2.90 1.85
N ALA A 175 -11.86 1.69 2.40
CA ALA A 175 -12.89 1.33 3.36
C ALA A 175 -12.72 2.07 4.70
N GLN A 176 -11.50 2.16 5.23
CA GLN A 176 -11.20 2.81 6.51
C GLN A 176 -11.58 4.28 6.51
N GLU A 177 -11.17 4.99 5.46
CA GLU A 177 -11.48 6.39 5.25
C GLU A 177 -12.97 6.64 4.97
N SER A 178 -13.75 5.57 4.74
CA SER A 178 -15.19 5.62 4.46
C SER A 178 -16.07 5.09 5.61
N VAL A 179 -15.47 4.73 6.76
CA VAL A 179 -16.21 4.19 7.91
C VAL A 179 -17.36 5.11 8.33
N HIS A 180 -17.12 6.42 8.38
CA HIS A 180 -18.13 7.44 8.74
C HIS A 180 -18.89 8.00 7.54
N ASP A 181 -18.24 8.13 6.38
CA ASP A 181 -18.86 8.62 5.14
C ASP A 181 -18.54 7.68 3.97
N GLY A 182 -19.50 6.83 3.64
CA GLY A 182 -19.39 5.83 2.57
C GLY A 182 -20.32 6.08 1.40
N GLN A 183 -20.83 7.30 1.21
CA GLN A 183 -21.84 7.59 0.18
C GLN A 183 -21.36 7.20 -1.23
N TRP A 184 -20.10 7.48 -1.55
CA TRP A 184 -19.51 7.15 -2.86
C TRP A 184 -19.56 5.63 -3.16
N VAL A 185 -19.47 4.78 -2.14
CA VAL A 185 -19.54 3.31 -2.31
C VAL A 185 -20.95 2.89 -2.71
N GLU A 186 -21.97 3.47 -2.09
CA GLU A 186 -23.37 3.19 -2.43
C GLU A 186 -23.76 3.78 -3.79
N GLU A 187 -23.21 4.93 -4.18
CA GLU A 187 -23.36 5.50 -5.52
C GLU A 187 -22.70 4.64 -6.60
N TRP A 188 -21.52 4.09 -6.33
CA TRP A 188 -20.88 3.11 -7.21
C TRP A 188 -21.75 1.88 -7.38
N TYR A 189 -22.27 1.32 -6.28
CA TYR A 189 -23.14 0.15 -6.33
C TYR A 189 -24.43 0.43 -7.11
N ALA A 190 -25.06 1.59 -6.90
CA ALA A 190 -26.25 2.00 -7.64
C ALA A 190 -25.98 2.14 -9.14
N ALA A 191 -24.80 2.66 -9.52
CA ALA A 191 -24.40 2.80 -10.91
C ALA A 191 -23.98 1.48 -11.57
N ARG A 192 -23.35 0.57 -10.81
CA ARG A 192 -22.82 -0.72 -11.30
C ARG A 192 -23.04 -1.86 -10.29
N PRO A 193 -24.27 -2.36 -10.14
CA PRO A 193 -24.59 -3.34 -9.10
C PRO A 193 -23.96 -4.73 -9.28
N ALA A 194 -23.44 -5.02 -10.48
CA ALA A 194 -22.77 -6.28 -10.80
C ALA A 194 -21.23 -6.19 -10.76
N ASP A 195 -20.67 -5.03 -10.40
CA ASP A 195 -19.21 -4.83 -10.33
C ASP A 195 -18.64 -5.54 -9.08
N PRO A 196 -17.76 -6.55 -9.22
CA PRO A 196 -17.22 -7.27 -8.06
C PRO A 196 -16.42 -6.37 -7.10
N LEU A 197 -15.79 -5.31 -7.60
CA LEU A 197 -14.93 -4.45 -6.79
C LEU A 197 -15.75 -3.63 -5.78
N VAL A 198 -16.94 -3.16 -6.16
CA VAL A 198 -17.80 -2.45 -5.21
C VAL A 198 -18.31 -3.38 -4.11
N HIS A 199 -18.62 -4.64 -4.43
CA HIS A 199 -19.01 -5.62 -3.39
C HIS A 199 -17.86 -5.91 -2.43
N THR A 200 -16.63 -5.95 -2.94
CA THR A 200 -15.41 -6.14 -2.14
C THR A 200 -15.20 -4.96 -1.18
N VAL A 201 -15.26 -3.72 -1.68
CA VAL A 201 -15.16 -2.51 -0.82
C VAL A 201 -16.29 -2.45 0.19
N ARG A 202 -17.53 -2.80 -0.19
CA ARG A 202 -18.67 -2.83 0.73
C ARG A 202 -18.50 -3.88 1.83
N ALA A 203 -17.95 -5.04 1.50
CA ALA A 203 -17.67 -6.10 2.47
C ALA A 203 -16.63 -5.65 3.51
N GLU A 204 -15.52 -5.08 3.04
CA GLU A 204 -14.45 -4.57 3.90
C GLU A 204 -14.93 -3.40 4.76
N LEU A 205 -15.68 -2.45 4.17
CA LEU A 205 -16.29 -1.34 4.90
C LEU A 205 -17.28 -1.82 5.97
N ALA A 206 -18.12 -2.81 5.66
CA ALA A 206 -19.04 -3.39 6.63
C ALA A 206 -18.29 -4.08 7.78
N LEU A 207 -17.20 -4.80 7.47
CA LEU A 207 -16.35 -5.43 8.49
C LEU A 207 -15.70 -4.39 9.41
N GLN A 208 -15.11 -3.34 8.84
CA GLN A 208 -14.48 -2.28 9.62
C GLN A 208 -15.48 -1.51 10.48
N ARG A 209 -16.69 -1.23 9.96
CA ARG A 209 -17.80 -0.66 10.76
C ARG A 209 -18.22 -1.57 11.90
N ALA A 210 -18.25 -2.89 11.69
CA ALA A 210 -18.54 -3.84 12.76
C ALA A 210 -17.49 -3.74 13.87
N TRP A 211 -16.21 -3.79 13.53
CA TRP A 211 -15.12 -3.65 14.51
C TRP A 211 -15.14 -2.29 15.23
N ALA A 212 -15.42 -1.20 14.52
CA ALA A 212 -15.58 0.13 15.11
C ALA A 212 -16.74 0.18 16.12
N ALA A 213 -17.87 -0.48 15.82
CA ALA A 213 -19.03 -0.56 16.71
C ALA A 213 -18.77 -1.37 17.99
N ARG A 214 -17.88 -2.38 17.92
CA ARG A 214 -17.44 -3.15 19.09
C ARG A 214 -16.56 -2.32 20.03
N GLY A 215 -15.69 -1.47 19.48
CA GLY A 215 -14.66 -0.77 20.24
C GLY A 215 -13.49 -1.70 20.66
N ALA A 216 -12.44 -1.12 21.26
CA ALA A 216 -11.23 -1.84 21.65
C ALA A 216 -11.36 -2.66 22.95
N ALA A 217 -12.52 -2.62 23.61
CA ALA A 217 -12.75 -3.30 24.88
C ALA A 217 -12.88 -4.83 24.71
N TYR A 218 -12.52 -5.58 25.74
CA TYR A 218 -12.72 -7.03 25.79
C TYR A 218 -14.22 -7.40 25.74
N ALA A 219 -14.52 -8.65 25.35
CA ALA A 219 -15.89 -9.12 25.15
C ALA A 219 -16.75 -9.05 26.43
N ASP A 220 -16.12 -9.10 27.61
CA ASP A 220 -16.74 -8.98 28.93
C ASP A 220 -17.11 -7.53 29.32
N GLN A 221 -16.69 -6.54 28.53
CA GLN A 221 -16.91 -5.11 28.75
C GLN A 221 -17.77 -4.46 27.65
N THR A 222 -18.23 -5.24 26.67
CA THR A 222 -19.04 -4.75 25.55
C THR A 222 -20.52 -4.76 25.96
N GLY A 223 -21.19 -3.61 25.91
CA GLY A 223 -22.63 -3.55 26.21
C GLY A 223 -23.45 -4.39 25.22
N GLU A 224 -24.59 -4.97 25.64
CA GLU A 224 -25.41 -5.83 24.78
C GLU A 224 -25.76 -5.20 23.41
N GLN A 225 -25.94 -3.88 23.37
CA GLN A 225 -26.23 -3.16 22.14
C GLN A 225 -25.04 -3.13 21.18
N GLN A 226 -23.82 -2.94 21.69
CA GLN A 226 -22.59 -2.97 20.89
C GLN A 226 -22.31 -4.38 20.38
N ALA A 227 -22.52 -5.42 21.21
CA ALA A 227 -22.39 -6.81 20.80
C ALA A 227 -23.38 -7.16 19.66
N ARG A 228 -24.65 -6.75 19.78
CA ARG A 228 -25.65 -6.93 18.71
C ARG A 228 -25.27 -6.19 17.42
N ALA A 229 -24.78 -4.96 17.52
CA ALA A 229 -24.33 -4.18 16.37
C ALA A 229 -23.13 -4.84 15.67
N PHE A 230 -22.18 -5.34 16.45
CA PHE A 230 -21.02 -6.08 15.95
C PHE A 230 -21.44 -7.32 15.16
N LEU A 231 -22.23 -8.22 15.77
CA LEU A 231 -22.68 -9.45 15.10
C LEU A 231 -23.51 -9.17 13.84
N THR A 232 -24.38 -8.15 13.88
CA THR A 232 -25.16 -7.73 12.70
C THR A 232 -24.26 -7.22 11.58
N GLY A 233 -23.24 -6.44 11.93
CA GLY A 233 -22.24 -5.93 10.99
C GLY A 233 -21.42 -7.06 10.36
N LEU A 234 -21.01 -8.06 11.15
CA LEU A 234 -20.29 -9.24 10.65
C LEU A 234 -21.13 -10.07 9.67
N ASP A 235 -22.40 -10.31 9.98
CA ASP A 235 -23.34 -11.02 9.10
C ASP A 235 -23.58 -10.26 7.79
N GLN A 236 -23.68 -8.92 7.83
CA GLN A 236 -23.70 -8.09 6.63
C GLN A 236 -22.40 -8.20 5.82
N ALA A 237 -21.25 -8.10 6.47
CA ALA A 237 -19.94 -8.20 5.83
C ALA A 237 -19.76 -9.57 5.15
N GLU A 238 -20.15 -10.65 5.81
CA GLU A 238 -20.06 -12.01 5.25
C GLU A 238 -20.89 -12.15 3.97
N ARG A 239 -22.15 -11.69 3.97
CA ARG A 239 -22.99 -11.75 2.75
C ARG A 239 -22.37 -10.98 1.59
N LEU A 240 -21.83 -9.80 1.87
CA LEU A 240 -21.19 -8.96 0.85
C LEU A 240 -19.90 -9.60 0.34
N ALA A 241 -19.07 -10.17 1.22
CA ALA A 241 -17.84 -10.84 0.84
C ALA A 241 -18.11 -12.11 0.02
N ARG A 242 -19.11 -12.92 0.41
CA ARG A 242 -19.53 -14.08 -0.39
C ARG A 242 -20.05 -13.64 -1.76
N ARG A 243 -20.83 -12.56 -1.82
CA ARG A 243 -21.30 -12.02 -3.10
C ARG A 243 -20.15 -11.53 -3.98
N ALA A 244 -19.15 -10.87 -3.41
CA ALA A 244 -17.96 -10.47 -4.13
C ALA A 244 -17.19 -11.69 -4.67
N ALA A 245 -17.01 -12.74 -3.86
CA ALA A 245 -16.36 -13.99 -4.26
C ALA A 245 -17.12 -14.71 -5.39
N GLU A 246 -18.46 -14.68 -5.39
CA GLU A 246 -19.28 -15.21 -6.49
C GLU A 246 -19.09 -14.44 -7.80
N LEU A 247 -18.98 -13.11 -7.73
CA LEU A 247 -18.86 -12.23 -8.90
C LEU A 247 -17.44 -12.21 -9.49
N ALA A 248 -16.42 -12.39 -8.65
CA ALA A 248 -15.02 -12.53 -9.06
C ALA A 248 -14.37 -13.76 -8.41
N PRO A 249 -14.64 -14.98 -8.94
CA PRO A 249 -14.15 -16.22 -8.34
C PRO A 249 -12.63 -16.36 -8.24
N ALA A 250 -11.86 -15.58 -9.01
CA ALA A 250 -10.40 -15.59 -8.97
C ALA A 250 -9.82 -14.56 -7.99
N ASP A 251 -10.62 -13.62 -7.47
CA ASP A 251 -10.13 -12.56 -6.59
C ASP A 251 -9.93 -13.10 -5.16
N PRO A 252 -8.72 -13.02 -4.58
CA PRO A 252 -8.49 -13.44 -3.20
C PRO A 252 -9.01 -12.43 -2.17
N THR A 253 -9.23 -11.16 -2.53
CA THR A 253 -9.56 -10.09 -1.57
C THR A 253 -10.81 -10.41 -0.72
N PRO A 254 -11.95 -10.88 -1.30
CA PRO A 254 -13.12 -11.24 -0.49
C PRO A 254 -12.86 -12.40 0.49
N TRP A 255 -11.99 -13.35 0.12
CA TRP A 255 -11.63 -14.47 0.98
C TRP A 255 -10.73 -14.02 2.14
N ALA A 256 -9.81 -13.09 1.90
CA ALA A 256 -9.03 -12.47 2.97
C ALA A 256 -9.92 -11.75 3.99
N THR A 257 -10.94 -11.01 3.54
CA THR A 257 -11.97 -10.39 4.41
C THR A 257 -12.77 -11.45 5.19
N LEU A 258 -13.16 -12.57 4.55
CA LEU A 258 -13.85 -13.70 5.21
C LEU A 258 -13.00 -14.38 6.29
N VAL A 259 -11.70 -14.55 6.05
CA VAL A 259 -10.74 -15.08 7.04
C VAL A 259 -10.58 -14.08 8.19
N GLN A 260 -10.47 -12.78 7.88
CA GLN A 260 -10.32 -11.74 8.90
C GLN A 260 -11.50 -11.66 9.86
N MET A 261 -12.74 -11.80 9.36
CA MET A 261 -13.93 -11.76 10.21
C MET A 261 -14.17 -13.05 11.00
N ALA A 262 -13.55 -14.17 10.62
CA ALA A 262 -13.79 -15.48 11.24
C ALA A 262 -13.58 -15.46 12.77
N ARG A 263 -12.53 -14.79 13.25
CA ARG A 263 -12.28 -14.61 14.70
C ARG A 263 -13.36 -13.81 15.42
N GLY A 264 -14.01 -12.87 14.73
CA GLY A 264 -15.10 -12.07 15.30
C GLY A 264 -16.42 -12.83 15.33
N GLN A 265 -16.60 -13.78 14.41
CA GLN A 265 -17.76 -14.64 14.30
C GLN A 265 -17.66 -15.91 15.14
N GLU A 266 -16.45 -16.29 15.55
CA GLU A 266 -16.14 -17.56 16.22
C GLU A 266 -16.68 -18.76 15.41
N VAL A 267 -16.46 -18.75 14.10
CA VAL A 267 -16.94 -19.83 13.22
C VAL A 267 -16.36 -21.18 13.63
N PRO A 268 -17.05 -22.30 13.36
CA PRO A 268 -16.47 -23.63 13.57
C PRO A 268 -15.14 -23.79 12.84
N GLN A 269 -14.22 -24.58 13.41
CA GLN A 269 -12.89 -24.81 12.85
C GLN A 269 -12.93 -25.25 11.37
N GLU A 270 -13.84 -26.14 11.00
CA GLU A 270 -14.00 -26.61 9.62
C GLU A 270 -14.34 -25.46 8.64
N GLU A 271 -15.15 -24.49 9.07
CA GLU A 271 -15.48 -23.32 8.24
C GLU A 271 -14.32 -22.34 8.15
N PHE A 272 -13.55 -22.17 9.24
CA PHE A 272 -12.32 -21.38 9.22
C PHE A 272 -11.31 -21.98 8.23
N GLU A 273 -11.02 -23.28 8.34
CA GLU A 273 -10.12 -24.00 7.44
C GLU A 273 -10.59 -23.91 5.98
N ARG A 274 -11.89 -24.04 5.72
CA ARG A 274 -12.46 -23.86 4.37
C ARG A 274 -12.20 -22.46 3.81
N ARG A 275 -12.40 -21.41 4.61
CA ARG A 275 -12.13 -20.01 4.18
C ARG A 275 -10.64 -19.79 3.90
N VAL A 276 -9.76 -20.37 4.72
CA VAL A 276 -8.31 -20.30 4.51
C VAL A 276 -7.90 -21.04 3.25
N GLN A 277 -8.44 -22.23 3.01
CA GLN A 277 -8.17 -23.01 1.80
C GLN A 277 -8.54 -22.24 0.54
N GLU A 278 -9.72 -21.62 0.51
CA GLU A 278 -10.18 -20.81 -0.62
C GLU A 278 -9.26 -19.60 -0.86
N LEU A 279 -8.77 -18.95 0.20
CA LEU A 279 -7.78 -17.88 0.06
C LEU A 279 -6.47 -18.42 -0.54
N VAL A 280 -5.93 -19.51 0.02
CA VAL A 280 -4.64 -20.09 -0.38
C VAL A 280 -4.67 -20.60 -1.83
N GLU A 281 -5.79 -21.16 -2.28
CA GLU A 281 -5.96 -21.61 -3.68
C GLU A 281 -5.83 -20.47 -4.69
N ARG A 282 -6.16 -19.24 -4.29
CA ARG A 282 -6.10 -18.04 -5.15
C ARG A 282 -4.79 -17.29 -4.99
N ALA A 283 -4.35 -17.12 -3.76
CA ALA A 283 -3.15 -16.36 -3.41
C ALA A 283 -2.45 -17.01 -2.19
N PRO A 284 -1.58 -18.03 -2.42
CA PRO A 284 -0.93 -18.80 -1.36
C PRO A 284 -0.12 -17.98 -0.35
N HIS A 285 0.34 -16.79 -0.76
CA HIS A 285 1.19 -15.91 0.04
C HIS A 285 0.57 -14.53 0.25
N HIS A 286 -0.77 -14.44 0.22
CA HIS A 286 -1.51 -13.20 0.46
C HIS A 286 -1.26 -12.70 1.89
N VAL A 287 -0.53 -11.59 2.03
CA VAL A 287 0.04 -11.11 3.29
C VAL A 287 -1.05 -10.86 4.33
N GLN A 288 -2.06 -10.09 3.97
CA GLN A 288 -3.13 -9.73 4.93
C GLN A 288 -4.00 -10.93 5.31
N GLY A 289 -4.09 -11.90 4.41
CA GLY A 289 -4.81 -13.14 4.65
C GLY A 289 -4.04 -14.03 5.63
N SER A 290 -2.74 -14.20 5.42
CA SER A 290 -1.86 -14.91 6.35
C SER A 290 -1.79 -14.23 7.73
N LEU A 291 -1.78 -12.89 7.77
CA LEU A 291 -1.86 -12.14 9.03
C LEU A 291 -3.20 -12.39 9.75
N ALA A 292 -4.31 -12.43 9.02
CA ALA A 292 -5.62 -12.74 9.57
C ALA A 292 -5.71 -14.19 10.12
N VAL A 293 -5.06 -15.16 9.46
CA VAL A 293 -4.90 -16.52 9.99
C VAL A 293 -4.16 -16.48 11.31
N LEU A 294 -2.98 -15.86 11.34
CA LEU A 294 -2.16 -15.74 12.55
C LEU A 294 -2.94 -15.12 13.72
N GLN A 295 -3.64 -14.00 13.47
CA GLN A 295 -4.46 -13.32 14.46
C GLN A 295 -5.57 -14.22 15.00
N THR A 296 -6.22 -15.01 14.15
CA THR A 296 -7.29 -15.94 14.57
C THR A 296 -6.77 -17.06 15.47
N LEU A 297 -5.53 -17.51 15.24
CA LEU A 297 -4.87 -18.57 16.01
C LEU A 297 -4.22 -18.09 17.31
N CYS A 298 -4.20 -16.78 17.59
CA CYS A 298 -3.72 -16.27 18.88
C CYS A 298 -4.55 -16.84 20.04
N ALA A 299 -3.92 -17.02 21.21
CA ALA A 299 -4.55 -17.61 22.40
C ALA A 299 -5.78 -16.83 22.94
N LYS A 300 -5.89 -15.53 22.62
CA LYS A 300 -7.04 -14.68 22.98
C LYS A 300 -8.28 -14.90 22.08
N TRP A 301 -8.12 -15.70 21.01
CA TRP A 301 -9.16 -16.00 20.03
C TRP A 301 -9.39 -17.51 19.97
N MET A 302 -9.17 -18.14 18.82
CA MET A 302 -9.59 -19.53 18.56
C MET A 302 -8.43 -20.53 18.64
N GLY A 303 -7.24 -20.13 19.09
CA GLY A 303 -6.04 -20.98 19.07
C GLY A 303 -5.23 -20.98 20.36
N SER A 304 -3.93 -21.26 20.23
CA SER A 304 -2.97 -21.31 21.34
C SER A 304 -1.65 -20.64 20.93
N THR A 305 -0.79 -20.33 21.90
CA THR A 305 0.53 -19.76 21.60
C THR A 305 1.35 -20.70 20.72
N GLU A 306 1.33 -21.99 21.03
CA GLU A 306 2.06 -23.04 20.31
C GLU A 306 1.57 -23.12 18.86
N LEU A 307 0.26 -23.26 18.66
CA LEU A 307 -0.34 -23.35 17.33
C LEU A 307 -0.08 -22.08 16.50
N MET A 308 -0.17 -20.90 17.12
CA MET A 308 0.15 -19.62 16.46
C MET A 308 1.59 -19.60 15.94
N PHE A 309 2.57 -19.99 16.76
CA PHE A 309 3.97 -20.01 16.35
C PHE A 309 4.26 -21.07 15.29
N ASP A 310 3.68 -22.27 15.42
CA ASP A 310 3.88 -23.35 14.45
C ASP A 310 3.40 -22.94 13.06
N VAL A 311 2.17 -22.40 12.96
CA VAL A 311 1.61 -21.92 11.69
C VAL A 311 2.35 -20.68 11.17
N ALA A 312 2.76 -19.76 12.04
CA ALA A 312 3.56 -18.58 11.64
C ALA A 312 4.85 -18.99 10.95
N ARG A 313 5.54 -20.00 11.50
CA ARG A 313 6.81 -20.51 10.99
C ARG A 313 6.62 -21.31 9.70
N GLU A 314 5.57 -22.12 9.62
CA GLU A 314 5.21 -22.87 8.42
C GLU A 314 4.95 -21.93 7.23
N LEU A 315 4.03 -20.97 7.39
CA LEU A 315 3.71 -20.00 6.33
C LEU A 315 4.93 -19.15 5.94
N ALA A 316 5.74 -18.73 6.91
CA ALA A 316 6.96 -17.97 6.63
C ALA A 316 8.02 -18.81 5.93
N ALA A 317 8.13 -20.11 6.21
CA ALA A 317 9.08 -21.00 5.55
C ALA A 317 8.71 -21.24 4.07
N GLU A 318 7.41 -21.30 3.76
CA GLU A 318 6.88 -21.52 2.41
C GLU A 318 6.85 -20.24 1.56
N ALA A 319 6.71 -19.07 2.18
CA ALA A 319 6.63 -17.80 1.46
C ALA A 319 7.86 -17.55 0.56
N PRO A 320 7.75 -16.89 -0.60
CA PRO A 320 8.93 -16.46 -1.35
C PRO A 320 9.69 -15.38 -0.56
N GLY A 321 11.03 -15.34 -0.72
CA GLY A 321 11.83 -14.21 -0.25
C GLY A 321 11.27 -12.90 -0.82
N GLY A 322 11.28 -11.83 -0.03
CA GLY A 322 10.63 -10.57 -0.42
C GLY A 322 9.19 -10.38 0.07
N SER A 323 8.43 -11.47 0.29
CA SER A 323 7.05 -11.37 0.78
C SER A 323 7.03 -11.03 2.28
N ALA A 324 6.11 -10.14 2.68
CA ALA A 324 5.92 -9.81 4.09
C ALA A 324 5.36 -10.99 4.91
N VAL A 325 4.89 -12.08 4.28
CA VAL A 325 4.57 -13.35 4.97
C VAL A 325 5.79 -13.93 5.69
N CYS A 326 7.02 -13.63 5.23
CA CYS A 326 8.25 -13.97 5.95
C CYS A 326 8.31 -13.43 7.39
N LEU A 327 7.51 -12.40 7.68
CA LEU A 327 7.48 -11.70 8.96
C LEU A 327 6.38 -12.21 9.90
N LEU A 328 5.61 -13.24 9.56
CA LEU A 328 4.60 -13.76 10.50
C LEU A 328 5.18 -14.17 11.87
N PRO A 329 6.38 -14.81 11.97
CA PRO A 329 7.00 -15.06 13.26
C PRO A 329 7.32 -13.78 14.05
N VAL A 330 7.67 -12.68 13.36
CA VAL A 330 7.87 -11.36 13.99
C VAL A 330 6.58 -10.89 14.64
N VAL A 331 5.44 -11.00 13.92
CA VAL A 331 4.13 -10.65 14.47
C VAL A 331 3.74 -11.59 15.62
N ALA A 332 4.02 -12.89 15.50
CA ALA A 332 3.74 -13.88 16.55
C ALA A 332 4.50 -13.57 17.86
N HIS A 333 5.75 -13.11 17.77
CA HIS A 333 6.51 -12.63 18.93
C HIS A 333 5.89 -11.38 19.57
N VAL A 334 5.41 -10.43 18.76
CA VAL A 334 4.70 -9.25 19.28
C VAL A 334 3.40 -9.65 19.98
N GLU A 335 2.59 -10.53 19.40
CA GLU A 335 1.36 -11.03 20.03
C GLU A 335 1.62 -11.81 21.31
N HIS A 336 2.67 -12.65 21.32
CA HIS A 336 3.06 -13.38 22.51
C HIS A 336 3.59 -12.45 23.61
N HIS A 337 4.31 -11.39 23.26
CA HIS A 337 4.72 -10.36 24.20
C HIS A 337 3.51 -9.73 24.91
N LEU A 338 2.47 -9.33 24.15
CA LEU A 338 1.23 -8.77 24.71
C LEU A 338 0.49 -9.77 25.62
N HIS A 339 0.45 -11.03 25.21
CA HIS A 339 -0.14 -12.10 26.02
C HIS A 339 0.62 -12.28 27.35
N LEU A 340 1.95 -12.28 27.33
CA LEU A 340 2.78 -12.40 28.53
C LEU A 340 2.68 -11.16 29.44
N GLU A 341 2.54 -9.97 28.86
CA GLU A 341 2.48 -8.71 29.61
C GLU A 341 1.28 -8.67 30.56
N THR A 342 0.14 -9.18 30.11
CA THR A 342 -1.10 -9.33 30.90
C THR A 342 -1.16 -10.63 31.70
N GLY A 343 -0.26 -11.58 31.42
CA GLY A 343 -0.26 -12.93 31.95
C GLY A 343 0.60 -13.15 33.20
N ARG A 344 0.80 -14.42 33.55
CA ARG A 344 1.62 -14.80 34.72
C ARG A 344 3.09 -14.43 34.50
N GLY A 345 3.62 -13.57 35.37
CA GLY A 345 4.98 -13.04 35.26
C GLY A 345 5.04 -11.62 34.68
N GLY A 346 3.94 -11.15 34.08
CA GLY A 346 3.71 -9.77 33.68
C GLY A 346 4.76 -9.19 32.74
N PRO A 347 4.98 -7.85 32.78
CA PRO A 347 5.92 -7.16 31.90
C PRO A 347 7.35 -7.73 31.91
N ALA A 348 7.80 -8.25 33.05
CA ALA A 348 9.14 -8.84 33.16
C ALA A 348 9.28 -10.13 32.33
N ALA A 349 8.23 -10.95 32.24
CA ALA A 349 8.24 -12.14 31.38
C ALA A 349 8.20 -11.75 29.90
N ALA A 350 7.36 -10.78 29.55
CA ALA A 350 7.24 -10.23 28.20
C ALA A 350 8.57 -9.64 27.69
N ALA A 351 9.27 -8.88 28.53
CA ALA A 351 10.59 -8.32 28.20
C ALA A 351 11.66 -9.42 28.06
N ARG A 352 11.69 -10.43 28.95
CA ARG A 352 12.63 -11.55 28.84
C ARG A 352 12.43 -12.36 27.56
N HIS A 353 11.19 -12.54 27.11
CA HIS A 353 10.90 -13.22 25.85
C HIS A 353 11.51 -12.46 24.66
N MET A 354 11.22 -11.16 24.55
CA MET A 354 11.68 -10.34 23.42
C MET A 354 13.21 -10.15 23.40
N THR A 355 13.83 -9.98 24.57
CA THR A 355 15.29 -9.79 24.70
C THR A 355 16.09 -11.10 24.63
N SER A 356 15.42 -12.26 24.55
CA SER A 356 16.13 -13.54 24.47
C SER A 356 16.93 -13.66 23.17
N GLY A 357 18.09 -14.34 23.24
CA GLY A 357 18.93 -14.56 22.06
C GLY A 357 18.23 -15.35 20.96
N ALA A 358 17.33 -16.27 21.33
CA ALA A 358 16.53 -17.04 20.37
C ALA A 358 15.56 -16.14 19.60
N THR A 359 14.77 -15.31 20.30
CA THR A 359 13.83 -14.37 19.66
C THR A 359 14.57 -13.39 18.76
N ARG A 360 15.63 -12.72 19.24
CA ARG A 360 16.42 -11.78 18.43
C ARG A 360 17.00 -12.42 17.16
N THR A 361 17.42 -13.69 17.24
CA THR A 361 17.93 -14.44 16.09
C THR A 361 16.82 -14.71 15.08
N GLU A 362 15.65 -15.16 15.54
CA GLU A 362 14.48 -15.42 14.69
C GLU A 362 13.98 -14.14 14.00
N LEU A 363 13.84 -13.03 14.74
CA LEU A 363 13.48 -11.72 14.19
C LEU A 363 14.42 -11.31 13.04
N ARG A 364 15.74 -11.41 13.25
CA ARG A 364 16.74 -11.06 12.24
C ARG A 364 16.70 -11.97 11.02
N ALA A 365 16.46 -13.26 11.21
CA ALA A 365 16.35 -14.21 10.10
C ALA A 365 15.12 -13.93 9.21
N CYS A 366 13.96 -13.68 9.83
CA CYS A 366 12.74 -13.30 9.13
C CYS A 366 12.93 -12.00 8.32
N VAL A 367 13.50 -10.98 8.96
CA VAL A 367 13.77 -9.69 8.31
C VAL A 367 14.76 -9.82 7.16
N ALA A 368 15.83 -10.60 7.32
CA ALA A 368 16.78 -10.84 6.24
C ALA A 368 16.13 -11.49 5.02
N ARG A 369 15.24 -12.48 5.23
CA ARG A 369 14.51 -13.17 4.16
C ARG A 369 13.49 -12.26 3.47
N TRP A 370 12.83 -11.39 4.24
CA TRP A 370 11.94 -10.37 3.68
C TRP A 370 12.68 -9.32 2.86
N LEU A 371 13.87 -8.88 3.30
CA LEU A 371 14.66 -7.92 2.53
C LEU A 371 15.30 -8.53 1.27
N ALA A 372 15.55 -9.84 1.27
CA ALA A 372 16.17 -10.58 0.17
C ALA A 372 15.17 -11.05 -0.91
N GLY A 373 14.26 -10.16 -1.33
CA GLY A 373 13.34 -10.46 -2.44
C GLY A 373 14.05 -10.66 -3.79
N PRO A 374 13.32 -11.08 -4.84
CA PRO A 374 13.91 -11.44 -6.15
C PRO A 374 14.78 -10.34 -6.77
N ASP A 375 14.41 -9.08 -6.55
CA ASP A 375 15.14 -7.90 -7.05
C ASP A 375 16.10 -7.30 -6.01
N GLY A 376 16.39 -8.03 -4.92
CA GLY A 376 17.15 -7.51 -3.78
C GLY A 376 16.39 -6.50 -2.93
N ALA A 377 15.06 -6.51 -3.02
CA ALA A 377 14.16 -5.65 -2.25
C ALA A 377 12.86 -6.37 -1.89
N PRO A 378 12.18 -5.95 -0.80
CA PRO A 378 10.82 -6.39 -0.49
C PRO A 378 9.84 -6.22 -1.64
N GLN A 379 8.84 -7.11 -1.69
CA GLN A 379 7.68 -6.94 -2.56
C GLN A 379 6.87 -5.69 -2.16
N PRO A 380 6.13 -5.06 -3.09
CA PRO A 380 5.41 -3.82 -2.81
C PRO A 380 4.31 -3.95 -1.75
N GLY A 381 3.53 -5.02 -1.81
CA GLY A 381 2.41 -5.26 -0.89
C GLY A 381 2.87 -5.37 0.56
N ALA A 382 2.20 -4.66 1.47
CA ALA A 382 2.50 -4.64 2.91
C ALA A 382 3.88 -4.10 3.28
N ARG A 383 4.61 -3.48 2.34
CA ARG A 383 5.96 -3.00 2.62
C ARG A 383 5.99 -1.93 3.71
N ALA A 384 5.11 -0.93 3.62
CA ALA A 384 5.08 0.17 4.59
C ALA A 384 4.67 -0.32 6.00
N SER A 385 3.61 -1.13 6.08
CA SER A 385 3.15 -1.73 7.33
C SER A 385 4.18 -2.71 7.92
N ALA A 386 4.90 -3.48 7.09
CA ALA A 386 5.98 -4.36 7.52
C ALA A 386 7.14 -3.60 8.19
N HIS A 387 7.52 -2.42 7.69
CA HIS A 387 8.53 -1.59 8.37
C HIS A 387 8.08 -1.15 9.78
N ASN A 388 6.80 -0.82 9.95
CA ASN A 388 6.23 -0.48 11.26
C ASN A 388 6.30 -1.67 12.23
N VAL A 389 5.87 -2.86 11.79
CA VAL A 389 5.92 -4.09 12.59
C VAL A 389 7.34 -4.46 13.00
N VAL A 390 8.28 -4.45 12.05
CA VAL A 390 9.66 -4.84 12.31
C VAL A 390 10.35 -3.86 13.26
N ALA A 391 10.15 -2.55 13.06
CA ALA A 391 10.71 -1.53 13.94
C ALA A 391 10.20 -1.69 15.38
N TYR A 392 8.89 -1.92 15.54
CA TYR A 392 8.28 -2.13 16.85
C TYR A 392 8.79 -3.41 17.53
N ALA A 393 8.89 -4.52 16.80
CA ALA A 393 9.42 -5.76 17.33
C ALA A 393 10.88 -5.64 17.81
N PHE A 394 11.74 -4.96 17.04
CA PHE A 394 13.12 -4.69 17.46
C PHE A 394 13.23 -3.70 18.62
N TRP A 395 12.31 -2.74 18.72
CA TRP A 395 12.21 -1.86 19.87
C TRP A 395 11.88 -2.64 21.14
N LEU A 396 10.87 -3.52 21.11
CA LEU A 396 10.54 -4.43 22.22
C LEU A 396 11.69 -5.40 22.54
N ALA A 397 12.43 -5.83 21.52
CA ALA A 397 13.58 -6.70 21.68
C ALA A 397 14.84 -5.99 22.21
N ASP A 398 14.82 -4.68 22.44
CA ASP A 398 15.98 -3.85 22.79
C ASP A 398 17.17 -4.05 21.82
N ASP A 399 16.86 -4.04 20.52
CA ASP A 399 17.84 -4.19 19.43
C ASP A 399 17.86 -2.96 18.50
N ALA A 400 18.56 -1.92 18.94
CA ALA A 400 18.59 -0.63 18.23
C ALA A 400 19.18 -0.74 16.83
N ASP A 401 20.20 -1.59 16.65
CA ASP A 401 20.85 -1.78 15.35
C ASP A 401 19.89 -2.42 14.34
N GLY A 402 19.07 -3.37 14.79
CA GLY A 402 17.99 -3.95 13.98
C GLY A 402 16.88 -2.94 13.67
N ALA A 403 16.49 -2.10 14.64
CA ALA A 403 15.37 -1.17 14.49
C ALA A 403 15.67 0.02 13.57
N ARG A 404 16.87 0.61 13.63
CA ARG A 404 17.25 1.85 12.92
C ARG A 404 16.86 1.90 11.43
N PRO A 405 17.18 0.90 10.59
CA PRO A 405 16.83 0.97 9.16
C PRO A 405 15.32 0.98 8.93
N HIS A 406 14.54 0.29 9.75
CA HIS A 406 13.08 0.26 9.62
C HIS A 406 12.44 1.54 10.17
N LEU A 407 12.91 2.06 11.30
CA LEU A 407 12.49 3.37 11.82
C LEU A 407 12.77 4.50 10.82
N ALA A 408 13.91 4.45 10.12
CA ALA A 408 14.21 5.41 9.06
C ALA A 408 13.27 5.25 7.85
N ALA A 409 12.92 4.02 7.48
CA ALA A 409 12.07 3.71 6.34
C ALA A 409 10.58 4.03 6.56
N ILE A 410 10.09 3.97 7.81
CA ILE A 410 8.70 4.36 8.14
C ILE A 410 8.43 5.79 7.67
N GLY A 411 9.37 6.71 7.95
CA GLY A 411 9.22 8.11 7.59
C GLY A 411 7.88 8.67 8.09
N ARG A 412 6.97 8.91 7.15
CA ARG A 412 5.60 9.40 7.40
C ARG A 412 4.52 8.37 7.23
N ALA A 413 4.83 7.21 6.66
CA ALA A 413 3.91 6.08 6.52
C ALA A 413 3.76 5.34 7.87
N LEU A 414 3.42 6.09 8.92
CA LEU A 414 3.11 5.54 10.23
C LEU A 414 1.74 4.88 10.19
N SER A 415 1.68 3.60 10.55
CA SER A 415 0.43 2.89 10.75
C SER A 415 0.01 2.91 12.22
N GLU A 416 -1.29 2.77 12.51
CA GLU A 416 -1.75 2.62 13.90
C GLU A 416 -1.21 1.33 14.53
N PHE A 417 -1.38 0.20 13.84
CA PHE A 417 -0.77 -1.07 14.23
C PHE A 417 0.72 -1.09 13.85
N PRO A 418 1.63 -1.59 14.71
CA PRO A 418 1.39 -2.12 16.06
C PRO A 418 1.54 -1.07 17.17
N TRP A 419 1.91 0.17 16.85
CA TRP A 419 2.25 1.20 17.83
C TRP A 419 1.14 1.50 18.84
N ALA A 420 -0.12 1.40 18.40
CA ALA A 420 -1.33 1.55 19.20
C ALA A 420 -1.38 0.61 20.43
N TYR A 421 -0.63 -0.49 20.44
CA TYR A 421 -0.53 -1.36 21.63
C TYR A 421 0.17 -0.71 22.82
N SER A 422 1.03 0.27 22.58
CA SER A 422 1.83 0.91 23.64
C SER A 422 1.44 2.36 23.90
N GLY A 423 0.45 2.91 23.19
CA GLY A 423 -0.01 4.29 23.36
C GLY A 423 -0.40 4.92 22.03
N GLU A 424 -0.37 6.26 21.99
CA GLU A 424 -0.59 7.01 20.75
C GLU A 424 0.55 6.70 19.75
N PRO A 425 0.24 6.25 18.51
CA PRO A 425 1.26 5.80 17.55
C PRO A 425 2.43 6.75 17.32
N GLY A 426 2.16 8.05 17.13
CA GLY A 426 3.18 9.07 16.89
C GLY A 426 4.12 9.25 18.08
N GLU A 427 3.57 9.27 19.30
CA GLU A 427 4.32 9.36 20.54
C GLU A 427 5.25 8.16 20.75
N VAL A 428 4.73 6.94 20.55
CA VAL A 428 5.51 5.70 20.72
C VAL A 428 6.61 5.62 19.67
N LEU A 429 6.31 5.97 18.41
CA LEU A 429 7.32 6.07 17.35
C LEU A 429 8.42 7.07 17.74
N GLY A 430 8.05 8.23 18.29
CA GLY A 430 8.99 9.24 18.77
C GLY A 430 9.92 8.73 19.87
N VAL A 431 9.40 7.93 20.81
CA VAL A 431 10.19 7.24 21.85
C VAL A 431 11.16 6.24 21.21
N ALA A 432 10.69 5.38 20.30
CA ALA A 432 11.53 4.39 19.63
C ALA A 432 12.66 5.04 18.81
N ARG A 433 12.38 6.15 18.13
CA ARG A 433 13.39 6.92 17.39
C ARG A 433 14.45 7.52 18.30
N ARG A 434 14.06 8.11 19.45
CA ARG A 434 15.01 8.60 20.47
C ARG A 434 15.93 7.49 20.96
N TRP A 435 15.35 6.37 21.36
CA TRP A 435 16.07 5.21 21.85
C TRP A 435 17.08 4.68 20.81
N ALA A 436 16.71 4.70 19.53
CA ALA A 436 17.58 4.26 18.44
C ALA A 436 18.64 5.29 18.00
N GLY A 437 18.66 6.50 18.59
CA GLY A 437 19.58 7.58 18.21
C GLY A 437 19.22 8.30 16.91
N LEU A 438 17.95 8.24 16.49
CA LEU A 438 17.44 8.94 15.32
C LEU A 438 16.77 10.28 15.70
N PRO A 439 16.67 11.24 14.77
CA PRO A 439 15.89 12.45 14.99
C PRO A 439 14.46 12.12 15.44
N VAL A 440 14.04 12.86 16.45
CA VAL A 440 12.88 12.59 17.30
C VAL A 440 11.61 13.15 16.67
N VAL A 441 10.47 12.62 17.10
CA VAL A 441 9.13 13.18 16.94
C VAL A 441 8.67 13.48 18.37
N ALA A 442 8.33 14.74 18.70
CA ALA A 442 8.00 15.15 20.08
C ALA A 442 6.54 14.82 20.45
N PRO A 443 6.24 14.54 21.73
CA PRO A 443 4.87 14.30 22.21
C PRO A 443 4.02 15.58 22.20
N ALA A 444 2.73 15.44 21.88
CA ALA A 444 1.77 16.55 21.93
C ALA A 444 1.35 16.86 23.37
N GLY A 445 2.19 17.62 24.08
CA GLY A 445 1.80 18.27 25.34
C GLY A 445 1.81 17.36 26.58
N ARG A 446 1.93 18.00 27.75
CA ARG A 446 1.77 17.36 29.06
C ARG A 446 0.39 16.70 29.14
N PRO A 447 0.23 15.51 29.76
CA PRO A 447 -1.09 15.09 30.21
C PRO A 447 -1.64 16.20 31.12
N ALA A 448 -2.85 16.68 30.84
CA ALA A 448 -3.57 17.51 31.79
C ALA A 448 -3.64 16.72 33.11
N GLU A 449 -3.24 17.35 34.21
CA GLU A 449 -3.54 16.79 35.53
C GLU A 449 -5.05 16.51 35.59
N PRO A 450 -5.48 15.35 36.09
CA PRO A 450 -6.90 15.07 36.19
C PRO A 450 -7.55 16.15 37.04
N GLU A 451 -8.45 16.92 36.42
CA GLU A 451 -9.37 17.80 37.11
C GLU A 451 -10.08 16.97 38.21
N PRO A 452 -10.03 17.38 39.49
CA PRO A 452 -10.74 16.69 40.53
C PRO A 452 -12.24 16.74 40.19
N PHE A 453 -12.86 15.57 40.13
CA PHE A 453 -14.31 15.39 39.97
C PHE A 453 -15.08 16.40 40.85
N SER A 454 -15.63 17.44 40.23
CA SER A 454 -16.64 18.28 40.84
C SER A 454 -17.98 17.56 40.73
N ALA A 455 -18.44 17.01 41.84
CA ALA A 455 -19.78 16.45 41.96
C ALA A 455 -20.84 17.56 41.80
N ALA A 456 -21.74 17.39 40.83
CA ALA A 456 -23.10 17.95 40.83
C ALA A 456 -24.01 17.07 39.98
#